data_AF-A0A917DT37-F1
#
_entry.id   AF-A0A917DT37-F1
#
_cell.length_a   1.000
_cell.length_b   1.000
_cell.length_c   1.000
_cell.angle_alpha   90.00
_cell.angle_beta   90.00
_cell.angle_gamma   90.00
#
_symmetry.space_group_name_H-M   'P 1'
#
loop_
_entity.id
_entity.type
_entity.pdbx_description
1 polymer ?
#
loop_
_entity_poly.entity_id
_entity_poly.type
_entity_poly.pdbx_seq_one_letter_code
_entity_poly.pdbx_strand_id
1 'polypeptide(L)'
;MAGQEQQALQDIEFIKQLIARNQSKLVSAIPYMFIWGTYLTIGFIGMQFNEFLWPIWYWSTAGVLGGLLSAVTGIRQSRKGRAAKEGGATGWMFWLPFLVILLAGSFMMAAGMIRMKDAAFFWFILIGIVYVTMGPLAGRGPVYLGIWFMALSMLTYMFLVDYQYLLFGLLGGGSILVTGFILMRRRRKHG
;
A
#
# COMPACT_ATOMS: atom_id res chain seq x y z
N MET A 1 11.39 -8.88 45.63
CA MET A 1 11.64 -9.68 44.41
C MET A 1 10.36 -10.07 43.68
N ALA A 2 9.21 -10.27 44.36
CA ALA A 2 7.92 -10.61 43.71
C ALA A 2 7.38 -9.58 42.68
N GLY A 3 7.70 -8.28 42.83
CA GLY A 3 7.24 -7.24 41.90
C GLY A 3 7.89 -7.29 40.51
N GLN A 4 9.13 -7.80 40.40
CA GLN A 4 9.85 -7.89 39.13
C GLN A 4 9.34 -9.06 38.27
N GLU A 5 8.96 -10.19 38.89
CA GLU A 5 8.36 -11.32 38.17
C GLU A 5 6.97 -10.98 37.63
N GLN A 6 6.13 -10.28 38.40
CA GLN A 6 4.82 -9.83 37.91
C GLN A 6 4.93 -8.83 36.77
N GLN A 7 5.90 -7.90 36.84
CA GLN A 7 6.14 -6.94 35.76
C GLN A 7 6.66 -7.62 34.49
N ALA A 8 7.58 -8.59 34.62
CA ALA A 8 8.05 -9.38 33.50
C ALA A 8 6.93 -10.20 32.84
N LEU A 9 6.01 -10.78 33.61
CA LEU A 9 4.85 -11.50 33.08
C LEU A 9 3.89 -10.56 32.32
N GLN A 10 3.64 -9.36 32.83
CA GLN A 10 2.83 -8.34 32.15
C GLN A 10 3.48 -7.88 30.84
N ASP A 11 4.80 -7.65 30.82
CA ASP A 11 5.52 -7.27 29.61
C ASP A 11 5.48 -8.39 28.56
N ILE A 12 5.63 -9.65 28.98
CA ILE A 12 5.52 -10.80 28.09
C ILE A 12 4.11 -10.91 27.50
N GLU A 13 3.07 -10.71 28.30
CA GLU A 13 1.68 -10.75 27.83
C GLU A 13 1.38 -9.59 26.89
N PHE A 14 1.87 -8.39 27.18
CA PHE A 14 1.79 -7.23 26.30
C PHE A 14 2.49 -7.49 24.96
N ILE A 15 3.71 -8.03 24.97
CA ILE A 15 4.44 -8.39 23.74
C ILE A 15 3.68 -9.45 22.94
N LYS A 16 3.14 -10.49 23.59
CA LYS A 16 2.33 -11.53 22.94
C LYS A 16 1.09 -10.94 22.28
N GLN A 17 0.38 -10.05 22.95
CA GLN A 17 -0.78 -9.35 22.39
C GLN A 17 -0.37 -8.49 21.19
N LEU A 18 0.77 -7.80 21.27
CA LEU A 18 1.29 -6.97 20.18
C LEU A 18 1.65 -7.80 18.93
N ILE A 19 2.27 -8.96 19.13
CA ILE A 19 2.60 -9.92 18.06
C ILE A 19 1.33 -10.47 17.42
N ALA A 20 0.38 -10.95 18.22
CA ALA A 20 -0.88 -11.50 17.73
C ALA A 20 -1.68 -10.45 16.93
N ARG A 21 -1.70 -9.20 17.40
CA ARG A 21 -2.32 -8.06 16.73
C ARG A 21 -1.66 -7.74 15.40
N ASN A 22 -0.33 -7.71 15.35
CA ASN A 22 0.39 -7.46 14.09
C ASN A 22 0.20 -8.59 13.07
N GLN A 23 0.16 -9.85 13.51
CA GLN A 23 -0.09 -10.99 12.64
C GLN A 23 -1.50 -10.96 12.03
N SER A 24 -2.52 -10.61 12.81
CA SER A 24 -3.89 -10.51 12.29
C SER A 24 -4.02 -9.43 11.22
N LYS A 25 -3.38 -8.27 11.41
CA LYS A 25 -3.32 -7.16 10.45
C LYS A 25 -2.65 -7.56 9.13
N LEU A 26 -1.52 -8.26 9.21
CA LEU A 26 -0.81 -8.76 8.02
C LEU A 26 -1.68 -9.73 7.21
N VAL A 27 -2.43 -10.61 7.88
CA VAL A 27 -3.33 -11.55 7.21
C VAL A 27 -4.51 -10.84 6.55
N SER A 28 -5.08 -9.80 7.17
CA SER A 28 -6.14 -9.01 6.54
C SER A 28 -5.66 -8.18 5.35
N ALA A 29 -4.37 -7.82 5.29
CA ALA A 29 -3.77 -7.04 4.21
C ALA A 29 -3.58 -7.82 2.90
N ILE A 30 -3.45 -9.16 2.96
CA ILE A 30 -3.18 -10.04 1.80
C ILE A 30 -4.07 -9.77 0.58
N PRO A 31 -5.42 -9.77 0.66
CA PRO A 31 -6.24 -9.56 -0.52
C PRO A 31 -6.07 -8.16 -1.13
N TYR A 32 -5.81 -7.13 -0.31
CA TYR A 32 -5.54 -5.78 -0.82
C TYR A 32 -4.20 -5.73 -1.57
N MET A 33 -3.18 -6.49 -1.13
CA MET A 33 -1.92 -6.61 -1.86
C MET A 33 -2.13 -7.23 -3.25
N PHE A 34 -2.99 -8.24 -3.37
CA PHE A 34 -3.32 -8.82 -4.68
C PHE A 34 -4.09 -7.86 -5.58
N ILE A 35 -5.10 -7.16 -5.04
CA ILE A 35 -5.90 -6.19 -5.80
C ILE A 35 -4.99 -5.06 -6.31
N TRP A 36 -4.30 -4.38 -5.41
CA TRP A 36 -3.50 -3.21 -5.74
C TRP A 36 -2.19 -3.56 -6.46
N GLY A 37 -1.56 -4.69 -6.13
CA GLY A 37 -0.39 -5.16 -6.86
C GLY A 37 -0.70 -5.51 -8.32
N THR A 38 -1.82 -6.18 -8.58
CA THR A 38 -2.27 -6.48 -9.95
C THR A 38 -2.63 -5.20 -10.70
N TYR A 39 -3.35 -4.30 -10.03
CA TYR A 39 -3.74 -3.01 -10.58
C TYR A 39 -2.53 -2.17 -11.00
N LEU A 40 -1.55 -2.00 -10.12
CA LEU A 40 -0.34 -1.25 -10.45
C LEU A 40 0.45 -1.95 -11.56
N THR A 41 0.59 -3.27 -11.51
CA THR A 41 1.31 -4.03 -12.53
C THR A 41 0.72 -3.81 -13.93
N ILE A 42 -0.58 -4.04 -14.10
CA ILE A 42 -1.26 -3.89 -15.39
C ILE A 42 -1.31 -2.41 -15.81
N GLY A 43 -1.58 -1.51 -14.87
CA GLY A 43 -1.65 -0.07 -15.12
C GLY A 43 -0.36 0.46 -15.73
N PHE A 44 0.77 0.22 -15.06
CA PHE A 44 2.05 0.71 -15.56
C PHE A 44 2.57 -0.04 -16.78
N ILE A 45 2.43 -1.38 -16.86
CA ILE A 45 2.84 -2.10 -18.06
C ILE A 45 2.06 -1.59 -19.28
N GLY A 46 0.75 -1.35 -19.16
CA GLY A 46 -0.04 -0.81 -20.26
C GLY A 46 0.35 0.62 -20.67
N MET A 47 0.77 1.46 -19.71
CA MET A 47 1.29 2.80 -20.02
C MET A 47 2.56 2.78 -20.88
N GLN A 48 3.36 1.71 -20.82
CA GLN A 48 4.52 1.56 -21.72
C GLN A 48 4.12 1.51 -23.19
N PHE A 49 2.96 0.92 -23.51
CA PHE A 49 2.51 0.74 -24.89
C PHE A 49 1.64 1.90 -25.37
N ASN A 50 0.96 2.59 -24.46
CA ASN A 50 0.11 3.75 -24.78
C ASN A 50 0.04 4.71 -23.60
N GLU A 51 0.94 5.68 -23.54
CA GLU A 51 1.03 6.63 -22.42
C GLU A 51 -0.07 7.69 -22.40
N PHE A 52 -0.87 7.83 -23.46
CA PHE A 52 -1.89 8.89 -23.57
C PHE A 52 -3.30 8.39 -23.26
N LEU A 53 -3.75 7.31 -23.91
CA LEU A 53 -5.12 6.82 -23.79
C LEU A 53 -5.27 5.81 -22.64
N TRP A 54 -4.27 4.95 -22.43
CA TRP A 54 -4.32 3.94 -21.38
C TRP A 54 -4.57 4.54 -20.00
N PRO A 55 -3.86 5.59 -19.55
CA PRO A 55 -4.02 6.09 -18.19
C PRO A 55 -5.44 6.62 -17.94
N ILE A 56 -6.02 7.32 -18.92
CA ILE A 56 -7.33 7.98 -18.79
C ILE A 56 -8.41 6.95 -18.48
N TRP A 57 -8.49 5.89 -19.27
CA TRP A 57 -9.51 4.86 -19.10
C TRP A 57 -9.17 3.88 -17.98
N TYR A 58 -7.91 3.45 -17.90
CA TYR A 58 -7.48 2.44 -16.93
C TYR A 58 -7.58 2.95 -15.49
N TRP A 59 -6.96 4.09 -15.17
CA TRP A 59 -6.96 4.58 -13.79
C TRP A 59 -8.36 5.00 -13.33
N SER A 60 -9.19 5.52 -14.24
CA SER A 60 -10.59 5.86 -13.92
C SER A 60 -11.44 4.61 -13.66
N THR A 61 -11.41 3.63 -14.56
CA THR A 61 -12.25 2.42 -14.44
C THR A 61 -11.76 1.52 -13.32
N ALA A 62 -10.46 1.26 -13.28
CA ALA A 62 -9.91 0.32 -12.33
C ALA A 62 -9.64 0.96 -10.95
N GLY A 63 -9.67 2.29 -10.83
CA GLY A 63 -9.87 2.97 -9.55
C GLY A 63 -11.24 2.68 -8.93
N VAL A 64 -12.32 2.74 -9.72
CA VAL A 64 -13.67 2.37 -9.27
C VAL A 64 -13.73 0.88 -8.92
N LEU A 65 -13.24 0.00 -9.79
CA LEU A 65 -13.24 -1.45 -9.52
C LEU A 65 -12.35 -1.82 -8.32
N GLY A 66 -11.16 -1.23 -8.20
CA GLY A 66 -10.25 -1.44 -7.08
C GLY A 66 -10.85 -0.98 -5.75
N GLY A 67 -11.54 0.16 -5.77
CA GLY A 67 -12.31 0.67 -4.63
C GLY A 67 -13.46 -0.28 -4.24
N LEU A 68 -14.26 -0.71 -5.21
CA LEU A 68 -15.36 -1.66 -4.99
C LEU A 68 -14.86 -3.00 -4.44
N LEU A 69 -13.82 -3.58 -5.04
CA LEU A 69 -13.23 -4.84 -4.58
C LEU A 69 -12.64 -4.71 -3.17
N SER A 70 -12.02 -3.58 -2.86
CA SER A 70 -11.51 -3.28 -1.52
C SER A 70 -12.65 -3.15 -0.51
N ALA A 71 -13.73 -2.44 -0.86
CA ALA A 71 -14.90 -2.28 -0.01
C ALA A 71 -15.59 -3.62 0.26
N VAL A 72 -15.85 -4.42 -0.78
CA VAL A 72 -16.45 -5.77 -0.66
C VAL A 72 -15.56 -6.66 0.22
N THR A 73 -14.25 -6.62 0.03
CA THR A 73 -13.30 -7.39 0.85
C THR A 73 -13.34 -6.94 2.31
N GLY A 74 -13.35 -5.63 2.56
CA GLY A 74 -13.47 -5.05 3.90
C GLY A 74 -14.75 -5.46 4.61
N ILE A 75 -15.90 -5.40 3.93
CA ILE A 75 -17.21 -5.84 4.46
C ILE A 75 -17.19 -7.34 4.77
N ARG A 76 -16.58 -8.16 3.91
CA ARG A 76 -16.46 -9.61 4.17
C ARG A 76 -15.54 -9.91 5.35
N GLN A 77 -14.48 -9.12 5.55
CA GLN A 77 -13.57 -9.26 6.69
C GLN A 77 -14.19 -8.79 8.00
N SER A 78 -15.01 -7.73 7.99
CA SER A 78 -15.72 -7.25 9.18
C SER A 78 -16.79 -8.23 9.65
N ARG A 79 -17.57 -8.81 8.72
CA ARG A 79 -18.56 -9.86 9.04
C ARG A 79 -17.95 -11.14 9.61
N LYS A 80 -16.69 -11.45 9.30
CA LYS A 80 -15.95 -12.62 9.83
C LYS A 80 -15.30 -12.36 11.19
N GLY A 81 -15.67 -11.28 11.90
CA GLY A 81 -15.16 -10.94 13.22
C GLY A 81 -13.68 -10.49 13.26
N ARG A 82 -12.99 -10.44 12.11
CA ARG A 82 -11.57 -10.06 12.03
C ARG A 82 -11.34 -8.55 12.05
N ALA A 83 -12.34 -7.73 11.71
CA ALA A 83 -12.20 -6.27 11.67
C ALA A 83 -12.92 -5.52 12.81
N ALA A 84 -13.61 -6.24 13.71
CA ALA A 84 -14.59 -5.63 14.62
C ALA A 84 -14.01 -4.86 15.82
N LYS A 85 -12.69 -4.91 16.09
CA LYS A 85 -12.13 -4.36 17.34
C LYS A 85 -11.24 -3.12 17.22
N GLU A 86 -10.87 -2.67 16.03
CA GLU A 86 -9.87 -1.59 15.89
C GLU A 86 -10.28 -0.40 15.03
N GLY A 87 -11.39 -0.48 14.31
CA GLY A 87 -11.94 0.62 13.53
C GLY A 87 -12.75 1.60 14.38
N GLY A 88 -12.18 2.10 15.47
CA GLY A 88 -12.74 3.27 16.16
C GLY A 88 -12.83 4.48 15.22
N ALA A 89 -13.40 5.58 15.71
CA ALA A 89 -13.63 6.83 14.96
C ALA A 89 -12.39 7.46 14.27
N THR A 90 -11.19 6.89 14.43
CA THR A 90 -9.92 7.28 13.81
C THR A 90 -9.50 6.43 12.60
N GLY A 91 -10.17 5.30 12.32
CA GLY A 91 -9.82 4.42 11.20
C GLY A 91 -9.98 5.06 9.81
N TRP A 92 -10.88 6.03 9.67
CA TRP A 92 -11.06 6.80 8.43
C TRP A 92 -9.93 7.83 8.22
N MET A 93 -9.30 8.32 9.30
CA MET A 93 -8.19 9.29 9.22
C MET A 93 -6.97 8.69 8.53
N PHE A 94 -6.89 7.36 8.44
CA PHE A 94 -5.93 6.64 7.60
C PHE A 94 -5.95 7.08 6.13
N TRP A 95 -7.12 7.49 5.62
CA TRP A 95 -7.28 7.91 4.23
C TRP A 95 -6.99 9.40 4.01
N LEU A 96 -6.87 10.21 5.07
CA LEU A 96 -6.63 11.65 4.95
C LEU A 96 -5.31 11.97 4.22
N PRO A 97 -4.15 11.36 4.56
CA PRO A 97 -2.91 11.62 3.81
C PRO A 97 -3.04 11.26 2.33
N PHE A 98 -3.71 10.15 2.01
CA PHE A 98 -3.99 9.75 0.64
C PHE A 98 -4.86 10.77 -0.09
N LEU A 99 -5.94 11.25 0.53
CA LEU A 99 -6.84 12.24 -0.07
C LEU A 99 -6.13 13.57 -0.32
N VAL A 100 -5.37 14.07 0.66
CA VAL A 100 -4.61 15.31 0.53
C VAL A 100 -3.60 15.21 -0.61
N ILE A 101 -2.84 14.12 -0.67
CA ILE A 101 -1.84 13.90 -1.70
C ILE A 101 -2.48 13.69 -3.08
N LEU A 102 -3.62 13.01 -3.15
CA LEU A 102 -4.36 12.83 -4.40
C LEU A 102 -4.90 14.18 -4.94
N LEU A 103 -5.48 15.01 -4.07
CA LEU A 103 -5.97 16.33 -4.44
C LEU A 103 -4.82 17.27 -4.84
N ALA A 104 -3.77 17.35 -4.02
CA ALA A 104 -2.60 18.18 -4.30
C ALA A 104 -1.90 17.75 -5.60
N GLY A 105 -1.68 16.45 -5.78
CA GLY A 105 -1.04 15.92 -6.99
C GLY A 105 -1.88 16.16 -8.24
N SER A 106 -3.19 15.94 -8.17
CA SER A 106 -4.10 16.23 -9.29
C SER A 106 -4.15 17.71 -9.63
N PHE A 107 -4.15 18.59 -8.62
CA PHE A 107 -4.09 20.03 -8.82
C PHE A 107 -2.78 20.47 -9.49
N MET A 108 -1.62 19.96 -9.03
CA MET A 108 -0.32 20.27 -9.64
C MET A 108 -0.24 19.83 -11.11
N MET A 109 -0.82 18.68 -11.45
CA MET A 109 -0.95 18.21 -12.82
C MET A 109 -1.88 19.11 -13.66
N ALA A 110 -3.05 19.45 -13.12
CA ALA A 110 -4.02 20.32 -13.81
C ALA A 110 -3.52 21.75 -14.02
N ALA A 111 -2.72 22.26 -13.08
CA ALA A 111 -2.05 23.55 -13.17
C ALA A 111 -0.84 23.55 -14.14
N GLY A 112 -0.49 22.39 -14.72
CA GLY A 112 0.64 22.27 -15.65
C GLY A 112 2.01 22.36 -14.98
N MET A 113 2.08 22.28 -13.64
CA MET A 113 3.36 22.29 -12.90
C MET A 113 4.16 21.01 -13.14
N ILE A 114 3.49 19.92 -13.51
CA ILE A 114 4.07 18.60 -13.75
C ILE A 114 3.70 18.15 -15.16
N ARG A 115 4.71 17.79 -15.95
CA ARG A 115 4.51 17.26 -17.31
C ARG A 115 4.06 15.81 -17.22
N MET A 116 3.23 15.36 -18.16
CA MET A 116 2.74 13.98 -18.20
C MET A 116 3.85 12.92 -18.17
N LYS A 117 4.98 13.17 -18.82
CA LYS A 117 6.15 12.27 -18.80
C LYS A 117 6.75 12.06 -17.41
N ASP A 118 6.62 13.05 -16.52
CA ASP A 118 7.16 13.05 -15.16
C ASP A 118 6.10 12.56 -14.14
N ALA A 119 4.86 12.31 -14.60
CA ALA A 119 3.73 12.02 -13.73
C ALA A 119 3.90 10.70 -12.94
N ALA A 120 4.42 9.65 -13.57
CA ALA A 120 4.60 8.38 -12.88
C ALA A 120 5.67 8.46 -11.78
N PHE A 121 6.80 9.12 -12.07
CA PHE A 121 7.82 9.43 -11.07
C PHE A 121 7.21 10.18 -9.87
N PHE A 122 6.47 11.25 -10.17
CA PHE A 122 5.83 12.09 -9.17
C PHE A 122 4.84 11.30 -8.30
N TRP A 123 3.93 10.55 -8.92
CA TRP A 123 2.94 9.75 -8.20
C TRP A 123 3.59 8.66 -7.35
N PHE A 124 4.65 8.01 -7.81
CA PHE A 124 5.36 7.00 -7.03
C PHE A 124 6.06 7.57 -5.80
N ILE A 125 6.65 8.77 -5.92
CA ILE A 125 7.20 9.48 -4.75
C ILE A 125 6.09 9.83 -3.77
N LEU A 126 4.99 10.40 -4.26
CA LEU A 126 3.85 10.78 -3.43
C LEU A 126 3.28 9.58 -2.67
N ILE A 127 3.05 8.47 -3.36
CA ILE A 127 2.63 7.21 -2.73
C ILE A 127 3.68 6.77 -1.71
N GLY A 128 4.97 6.82 -2.06
CA GLY A 128 6.05 6.49 -1.13
C GLY A 128 6.02 7.30 0.17
N ILE A 129 5.80 8.62 0.08
CA ILE A 129 5.64 9.53 1.22
C ILE A 129 4.42 9.14 2.06
N VAL A 130 3.28 8.84 1.43
CA VAL A 130 2.08 8.36 2.14
C VAL A 130 2.42 7.11 2.96
N TYR A 131 3.05 6.11 2.33
CA TYR A 131 3.41 4.87 2.99
C TYR A 131 4.38 5.07 4.17
N VAL A 132 5.34 5.99 4.06
CA VAL A 132 6.26 6.33 5.16
C VAL A 132 5.55 7.07 6.29
N THR A 133 4.74 8.08 5.98
CA THR A 133 3.98 8.85 6.98
C THR A 133 2.95 8.01 7.72
N MET A 134 2.53 6.87 7.15
CA MET A 134 1.66 5.89 7.79
C MET A 134 2.39 4.94 8.74
N GLY A 135 3.73 4.98 8.79
CA GLY A 135 4.54 4.16 9.68
C GLY A 135 4.12 4.18 11.15
N PRO A 136 3.83 5.34 11.76
CA PRO A 136 3.34 5.43 13.13
C PRO A 136 1.99 4.74 13.37
N LEU A 137 1.12 4.68 12.34
CA LEU A 137 -0.24 4.14 12.45
C LEU A 137 -0.31 2.64 12.13
N ALA A 138 0.49 2.19 11.16
CA ALA A 138 0.42 0.84 10.60
C ALA A 138 1.70 0.00 10.82
N GLY A 139 2.69 0.56 11.53
CA GLY A 139 3.95 -0.10 11.87
C GLY A 139 5.04 0.08 10.81
N ARG A 140 6.18 -0.60 10.99
CA ARG A 140 7.37 -0.43 10.13
C ARG A 140 7.21 -1.00 8.71
N GLY A 141 6.25 -1.90 8.48
CA GLY A 141 6.05 -2.55 7.17
C GLY A 141 5.79 -1.57 6.03
N PRO A 142 4.75 -0.71 6.14
CA PRO A 142 4.48 0.36 5.17
C PRO A 142 5.67 1.29 4.93
N VAL A 143 6.47 1.59 5.96
CA VAL A 143 7.66 2.45 5.83
C VAL A 143 8.66 1.87 4.82
N TYR A 144 8.97 0.58 4.92
CA TYR A 144 9.90 -0.06 3.97
C TYR A 144 9.35 -0.07 2.53
N LEU A 145 8.05 -0.28 2.35
CA LEU A 145 7.41 -0.17 1.04
C LEU A 145 7.46 1.26 0.49
N GLY A 146 7.24 2.26 1.34
CA GLY A 146 7.31 3.66 0.94
C GLY A 146 8.72 4.07 0.52
N ILE A 147 9.73 3.67 1.31
CA ILE A 147 11.15 3.86 0.96
C ILE A 147 11.49 3.16 -0.36
N TRP A 148 11.01 1.92 -0.54
CA TRP A 148 11.19 1.17 -1.77
C TRP A 148 10.61 1.90 -2.99
N PHE A 149 9.39 2.42 -2.91
CA PHE A 149 8.79 3.16 -4.03
C PHE A 149 9.51 4.47 -4.34
N MET A 150 9.96 5.21 -3.31
CA MET A 150 10.76 6.42 -3.52
C MET A 150 12.10 6.09 -4.19
N ALA A 151 12.81 5.08 -3.69
CA ALA A 151 14.08 4.65 -4.27
C ALA A 151 13.90 4.14 -5.70
N LEU A 152 12.89 3.30 -5.94
CA LEU A 152 12.57 2.82 -7.28
C LEU A 152 12.29 4.00 -8.23
N SER A 153 11.47 4.96 -7.80
CA SER A 153 11.14 6.14 -8.59
C SER A 153 12.37 6.98 -8.96
N MET A 154 13.22 7.27 -7.98
CA MET A 154 14.46 8.02 -8.21
C MET A 154 15.40 7.27 -9.16
N LEU A 155 15.63 5.98 -8.94
CA LEU A 155 16.53 5.18 -9.76
C LEU A 155 16.03 5.04 -11.20
N THR A 156 14.74 4.78 -11.41
CA THR A 156 14.20 4.68 -12.76
C THR A 156 14.22 6.02 -13.48
N TYR A 157 13.95 7.12 -12.78
CA TYR A 157 14.00 8.45 -13.38
C TYR A 157 15.44 8.89 -13.71
N MET A 158 16.43 8.47 -12.94
CA MET A 158 17.83 8.83 -13.21
C MET A 158 18.48 8.01 -14.33
N PHE A 159 18.14 6.72 -14.44
CA PHE A 159 18.88 5.79 -15.31
C PHE A 159 18.04 5.16 -16.43
N LEU A 160 16.71 5.09 -16.27
CA LEU A 160 15.84 4.21 -17.07
C LEU A 160 14.49 4.87 -17.37
N VAL A 161 14.48 6.16 -17.73
CA VAL A 161 13.25 6.94 -17.99
C VAL A 161 12.37 6.27 -19.04
N ASP A 162 12.96 5.77 -20.12
CA ASP A 162 12.21 5.14 -21.22
C ASP A 162 11.53 3.82 -20.82
N TYR A 163 12.01 3.18 -19.75
CA TYR A 163 11.49 1.93 -19.20
C TYR A 163 10.80 2.13 -17.84
N GLN A 164 10.54 3.38 -17.44
CA GLN A 164 10.02 3.70 -16.11
C GLN A 164 8.70 2.96 -15.83
N TYR A 165 7.81 2.89 -16.82
CA TYR A 165 6.50 2.27 -16.66
C TYR A 165 6.63 0.75 -16.51
N LEU A 166 7.46 0.09 -17.33
CA LEU A 166 7.74 -1.34 -17.16
C LEU A 166 8.31 -1.64 -15.77
N LEU A 167 9.28 -0.85 -15.29
CA LEU A 167 9.92 -1.07 -14.00
C LEU A 167 8.96 -0.80 -12.83
N PHE A 168 8.09 0.20 -12.92
CA PHE A 168 7.04 0.41 -11.91
C PHE A 168 6.00 -0.70 -11.91
N GLY A 169 5.64 -1.25 -13.07
CA GLY A 169 4.74 -2.39 -13.13
C GLY A 169 5.36 -3.63 -12.49
N LEU A 170 6.57 -3.99 -12.93
CA LEU A 170 7.25 -5.22 -12.51
C LEU A 170 7.82 -5.15 -11.09
N LEU A 171 8.57 -4.09 -10.76
CA LEU A 171 9.23 -3.95 -9.46
C LEU A 171 8.33 -3.25 -8.44
N GLY A 172 7.54 -2.28 -8.86
CA GLY A 172 6.55 -1.63 -8.00
C GLY A 172 5.37 -2.58 -7.72
N GLY A 173 4.52 -2.81 -8.72
CA GLY A 173 3.34 -3.68 -8.61
C GLY A 173 3.69 -5.13 -8.26
N GLY A 174 4.70 -5.70 -8.92
CA GLY A 174 5.13 -7.08 -8.66
C GLY A 174 5.70 -7.29 -7.26
N SER A 175 6.40 -6.33 -6.65
CA SER A 175 6.86 -6.47 -5.26
C SER A 175 5.70 -6.58 -4.26
N ILE A 176 4.60 -5.88 -4.50
CA ILE A 176 3.38 -5.98 -3.69
C ILE A 176 2.77 -7.38 -3.83
N LEU A 177 2.69 -7.91 -5.05
CA LEU A 177 2.20 -9.26 -5.33
C LEU A 177 3.05 -10.33 -4.64
N VAL A 178 4.38 -10.23 -4.78
CA VAL A 178 5.33 -11.15 -4.13
C VAL A 178 5.17 -11.10 -2.62
N THR A 179 5.02 -9.91 -2.03
CA THR A 179 4.76 -9.74 -0.59
C THR A 179 3.46 -10.44 -0.19
N GLY A 180 2.39 -10.27 -0.97
CA GLY A 180 1.12 -10.97 -0.78
C GLY A 180 1.27 -12.50 -0.83
N PHE A 181 2.03 -13.04 -1.78
CA PHE A 181 2.33 -14.46 -1.90
C PHE A 181 3.13 -15.00 -0.71
N ILE A 182 4.17 -14.28 -0.27
CA ILE A 182 4.98 -14.65 0.89
C ILE A 182 4.11 -14.73 2.15
N LEU A 183 3.26 -13.73 2.38
CA LEU A 183 2.33 -13.71 3.51
C LEU A 183 1.29 -14.83 3.43
N MET A 184 0.75 -15.10 2.25
CA MET A 184 -0.18 -16.21 2.03
C MET A 184 0.46 -17.57 2.33
N ARG A 185 1.71 -17.78 1.91
CA ARG A 185 2.46 -19.01 2.18
C ARG A 185 2.76 -19.17 3.67
N ARG A 186 3.14 -18.09 4.37
CA ARG A 186 3.35 -18.11 5.83
C ARG A 186 2.07 -18.45 6.58
N ARG A 187 0.92 -17.91 6.14
CA ARG A 187 -0.38 -18.23 6.72
C ARG A 187 -0.71 -19.72 6.63
N ARG A 188 -0.40 -20.39 5.50
CA ARG A 188 -0.64 -21.84 5.33
C ARG A 188 0.30 -22.73 6.15
N LYS A 189 1.46 -22.23 6.57
CA LYS A 189 2.43 -22.99 7.39
C LYS A 189 2.14 -22.92 8.89
N HIS A 190 1.39 -21.93 9.34
CA HIS A 190 1.13 -21.65 10.77
C HIS A 190 -0.36 -21.67 11.15
N GLY A 191 -1.24 -22.08 10.24
CA GLY A 191 -2.67 -22.27 10.49
C GLY A 191 -3.07 -23.66 10.08
#